data_AF-A0A1Q7AL25-F1
#
_entry.id   AF-A0A1Q7AL25-F1
#
_cell.length_a   1.000
_cell.length_b   1.000
_cell.length_c   1.000
_cell.angle_alpha   90.00
_cell.angle_beta   90.00
_cell.angle_gamma   90.00
#
_symmetry.space_group_name_H-M   'P 1'
#
loop_
_entity.id
_entity.type
_entity.pdbx_description
1 polymer ?
#
loop_
_entity_poly.entity_id
_entity_poly.type
_entity_poly.pdbx_seq_one_letter_code
_entity_poly.pdbx_strand_id
1 'polypeptide(L)'
;MTVTYTAATERDGRRTQHWTDRFDLSAISMAATSCVAILAIALAYAGRTSVFESSERAAAAVRPIDLNTVADAAPLEAAMETVFSDVNDRRLAAQQLFRFLVDERQQKRTLPNVGAIAPLFGAAVLAKLKPFLSVRTRGEFRRQVLLFTCIYILAFHVAMLVWRLRGIRTDPLLVAVAHLLTAIGFAVLLSRADPLRDSLTFVRFAEGAVIGLMVMTAVSLVDFGAAGFVKLSYLPLIVALSLSALLILFGSGPGTSSAKVNLGPVQPIEAIRLLLATSCRSSPAWAWRSSSSFFRKIWVRPCFSAASFSPHTSSRAAAWGWRSPAWRC
;
A
#
# COMPACT_ATOMS: atom_id res chain seq x y z
N MET A 1 55.80 17.52 17.04
CA MET A 1 54.42 17.03 16.97
C MET A 1 53.59 17.82 17.97
N THR A 2 52.81 18.78 17.51
CA THR A 2 51.97 19.64 18.36
C THR A 2 50.68 18.88 18.66
N VAL A 3 50.55 18.40 19.90
CA VAL A 3 49.33 17.76 20.39
C VAL A 3 48.35 18.86 20.77
N THR A 4 47.32 19.08 19.95
CA THR A 4 46.28 20.07 20.26
C THR A 4 45.40 19.52 21.38
N TYR A 5 45.54 20.07 22.58
CA TYR A 5 44.72 19.71 23.74
C TYR A 5 43.35 20.39 23.58
N THR A 6 42.30 19.60 23.31
CA THR A 6 40.92 20.10 23.33
C THR A 6 40.40 19.95 24.76
N ALA A 7 39.96 21.06 25.37
CA ALA A 7 39.39 21.04 26.71
C ALA A 7 38.17 20.10 26.76
N ALA A 8 38.05 19.32 27.84
CA ALA A 8 36.97 18.34 27.99
C ALA A 8 35.58 18.98 27.90
N THR A 9 35.43 20.21 28.41
CA THR A 9 34.22 21.02 28.33
C THR A 9 33.84 21.39 26.90
N GLU A 10 34.82 21.66 26.04
CA GLU A 10 34.59 21.98 24.62
C GLU A 10 34.22 20.73 23.80
N ARG A 11 34.78 19.56 24.16
CA ARG A 11 34.38 18.27 23.59
C ARG A 11 32.95 17.91 23.98
N ASP A 12 32.59 18.11 25.25
CA ASP A 12 31.25 17.79 25.75
C ASP A 12 30.21 18.77 25.21
N GLY A 13 30.52 20.06 25.10
CA GLY A 13 29.65 21.06 24.45
C GLY A 13 29.37 20.75 22.98
N ARG A 14 30.39 20.38 22.20
CA ARG A 14 30.21 19.95 20.80
C ARG A 14 29.42 18.65 20.69
N ARG A 15 29.50 17.78 21.70
CA ARG A 15 28.73 16.52 21.74
C ARG A 15 27.27 16.81 22.07
N THR A 16 26.96 17.62 23.07
CA THR A 16 25.57 17.97 23.41
C THR A 16 24.89 18.73 22.27
N GLN A 17 25.60 19.64 21.60
CA GLN A 17 25.07 20.44 20.48
C GLN A 17 24.74 19.58 19.25
N HIS A 18 25.60 18.63 18.86
CA HIS A 18 25.31 17.68 17.77
C HIS A 18 24.16 16.71 18.08
N TRP A 19 23.85 16.51 19.35
CA TRP A 19 22.70 15.69 19.75
C TRP A 19 21.42 16.50 19.65
N THR A 20 21.39 17.73 20.20
CA THR A 20 20.21 18.61 20.11
C THR A 20 19.82 18.94 18.67
N ASP A 21 20.77 19.25 17.79
CA ASP A 21 20.47 19.58 16.38
C ASP A 21 19.85 18.38 15.63
N ARG A 22 20.32 17.16 15.90
CA ARG A 22 19.74 15.95 15.28
C ARG A 22 18.36 15.62 15.84
N PHE A 23 18.13 15.87 17.12
CA PHE A 23 16.79 15.71 17.69
C PHE A 23 15.80 16.65 17.03
N ASP A 24 16.18 17.91 16.83
CA ASP A 24 15.29 18.92 16.25
C ASP A 24 14.97 18.61 14.78
N LEU A 25 15.97 18.25 13.97
CA LEU A 25 15.78 17.87 12.57
C LEU A 25 14.83 16.68 12.41
N SER A 26 14.93 15.66 13.27
CA SER A 26 14.06 14.48 13.18
C SER A 26 12.59 14.79 13.51
N ALA A 27 12.34 15.66 14.49
CA ALA A 27 11.01 16.08 14.86
C ALA A 27 10.41 16.99 13.79
N ILE A 28 11.19 17.96 13.29
CA ILE A 28 10.78 18.87 12.23
C ILE A 28 10.47 18.09 10.94
N SER A 29 11.33 17.15 10.53
CA SER A 29 11.08 16.35 9.32
C SER A 29 9.83 15.49 9.45
N MET A 30 9.57 14.93 10.64
CA MET A 30 8.38 14.12 10.87
C MET A 30 7.10 14.98 10.88
N ALA A 31 7.15 16.14 11.51
CA ALA A 31 6.03 17.08 11.52
C ALA A 31 5.73 17.58 10.09
N ALA A 32 6.77 17.99 9.35
CA ALA A 32 6.64 18.44 7.97
C ALA A 32 6.04 17.34 7.07
N THR A 33 6.55 16.11 7.14
CA THR A 33 6.00 14.99 6.36
C THR A 33 4.58 14.62 6.75
N SER A 34 4.22 14.73 8.03
CA SER A 34 2.86 14.50 8.49
C SER A 34 1.90 15.58 7.99
N CYS A 35 2.32 16.85 7.96
CA CYS A 35 1.54 17.93 7.34
C CYS A 35 1.31 17.66 5.85
N VAL A 36 2.34 17.23 5.12
CA VAL A 36 2.22 16.88 3.70
C VAL A 36 1.29 15.66 3.51
N ALA A 37 1.41 14.64 4.35
CA ALA A 37 0.55 13.46 4.32
C ALA A 37 -0.92 13.82 4.57
N ILE A 38 -1.19 14.64 5.59
CA ILE A 38 -2.53 15.13 5.91
C ILE A 38 -3.09 15.94 4.72
N LEU A 39 -2.29 16.83 4.14
CA LEU A 39 -2.70 17.62 2.98
C LEU A 39 -3.03 16.72 1.77
N ALA A 40 -2.19 15.73 1.47
CA ALA A 40 -2.42 14.80 0.37
C ALA A 40 -3.70 13.98 0.57
N ILE A 41 -3.94 13.47 1.78
CA ILE A 41 -5.14 12.72 2.13
C ILE A 41 -6.38 13.63 2.09
N ALA A 42 -6.27 14.86 2.58
CA ALA A 42 -7.34 15.85 2.56
C ALA A 42 -7.73 16.24 1.12
N LEU A 43 -6.76 16.45 0.23
CA LEU A 43 -6.99 16.73 -1.18
C LEU A 43 -7.64 15.53 -1.88
N ALA A 44 -7.17 14.31 -1.61
CA ALA A 44 -7.78 13.09 -2.14
C ALA A 44 -9.24 12.93 -1.69
N TYR A 45 -9.50 13.18 -0.39
CA TYR A 45 -10.86 13.17 0.16
C TYR A 45 -11.73 14.25 -0.48
N ALA A 46 -11.26 15.51 -0.52
CA ALA A 46 -12.00 16.64 -1.07
C ALA A 46 -12.32 16.46 -2.55
N GLY A 47 -11.35 16.00 -3.34
CA GLY A 47 -11.52 15.68 -4.75
C GLY A 47 -12.53 14.57 -4.98
N ARG A 48 -12.56 13.55 -4.10
CA ARG A 48 -13.55 12.47 -4.20
C ARG A 48 -14.95 12.95 -3.80
N THR A 49 -15.08 13.74 -2.73
CA THR A 49 -16.38 14.25 -2.29
C THR A 49 -16.98 15.25 -3.27
N SER A 50 -16.17 16.09 -3.91
CA SER A 50 -16.66 17.06 -4.90
C SER A 50 -17.21 16.39 -6.16
N VAL A 51 -16.60 15.27 -6.61
CA VAL A 51 -17.13 14.45 -7.71
C VAL A 51 -18.50 13.87 -7.35
N PHE A 52 -18.67 13.36 -6.13
CA PHE A 52 -19.96 12.84 -5.67
C PHE A 52 -21.04 13.90 -5.58
N GLU A 53 -20.73 15.08 -5.04
CA GLU A 53 -21.68 16.19 -5.01
C GLU A 53 -22.10 16.63 -6.42
N SER A 54 -21.16 16.65 -7.35
CA SER A 54 -21.42 16.99 -8.75
C SER A 54 -22.31 15.95 -9.42
N SER A 55 -22.05 14.65 -9.18
CA SER A 55 -22.90 13.56 -9.66
C SER A 55 -24.30 13.58 -9.05
N GLU A 56 -24.45 13.91 -7.77
CA GLU A 56 -25.78 14.03 -7.15
C GLU A 56 -26.56 15.25 -7.62
N ARG A 57 -25.91 16.40 -7.82
CA ARG A 57 -26.56 17.58 -8.42
C ARG A 57 -27.07 17.26 -9.83
N ALA A 58 -26.31 16.48 -10.61
CA ALA A 58 -26.73 15.99 -11.92
C ALA A 58 -27.83 14.91 -11.84
N ALA A 59 -27.83 14.11 -10.77
CA ALA A 59 -28.77 13.00 -10.53
C ALA A 59 -29.91 13.36 -9.56
N ALA A 60 -30.23 14.66 -9.39
CA ALA A 60 -31.15 15.20 -8.39
C ALA A 60 -32.59 14.61 -8.40
N ALA A 61 -32.90 13.71 -9.33
CA ALA A 61 -34.15 12.96 -9.39
C ALA A 61 -34.14 11.62 -8.61
N VAL A 62 -32.99 11.01 -8.29
CA VAL A 62 -32.97 9.67 -7.67
C VAL A 62 -31.95 9.60 -6.51
N ARG A 63 -32.46 9.64 -5.28
CA ARG A 63 -31.65 9.51 -4.07
C ARG A 63 -31.22 8.04 -3.89
N PRO A 64 -29.92 7.72 -3.70
CA PRO A 64 -29.46 6.34 -3.50
C PRO A 64 -30.08 5.72 -2.26
N ILE A 65 -30.51 4.47 -2.37
CA ILE A 65 -31.19 3.72 -1.30
C ILE A 65 -30.14 2.99 -0.47
N ASP A 66 -30.17 3.19 0.84
CA ASP A 66 -29.22 2.55 1.77
C ASP A 66 -29.69 1.15 2.19
N LEU A 67 -29.03 0.13 1.64
CA LEU A 67 -29.31 -1.30 1.85
C LEU A 67 -29.27 -1.73 3.32
N ASN A 68 -28.47 -1.06 4.18
CA ASN A 68 -28.39 -1.43 5.58
C ASN A 68 -29.57 -0.87 6.40
N THR A 69 -30.21 0.20 5.94
CA THR A 69 -31.27 0.91 6.67
C THR A 69 -32.67 0.76 6.06
N VAL A 70 -32.79 0.17 4.86
CA VAL A 70 -34.10 -0.12 4.23
C VAL A 70 -35.01 -0.88 5.19
N ALA A 71 -36.24 -0.39 5.34
CA ALA A 71 -37.30 -1.00 6.14
C ALA A 71 -38.34 -1.77 5.30
N ASP A 72 -38.48 -1.42 4.00
CA ASP A 72 -39.51 -1.95 3.10
C ASP A 72 -38.96 -2.33 1.72
N ALA A 73 -39.66 -3.22 1.00
CA ALA A 73 -39.26 -3.63 -0.35
C ALA A 73 -39.66 -2.64 -1.47
N ALA A 74 -40.60 -1.72 -1.21
CA ALA A 74 -41.11 -0.78 -2.22
C ALA A 74 -40.04 0.20 -2.78
N PRO A 75 -39.13 0.77 -1.96
CA PRO A 75 -38.03 1.57 -2.47
C PRO A 75 -37.08 0.76 -3.38
N LEU A 76 -36.82 -0.51 -3.03
CA LEU A 76 -35.98 -1.41 -3.83
C LEU A 76 -36.63 -1.70 -5.19
N GLU A 77 -37.95 -1.86 -5.23
CA GLU A 77 -38.71 -2.03 -6.47
C GLU A 77 -38.53 -0.82 -7.40
N ALA A 78 -38.62 0.41 -6.87
CA ALA A 78 -38.43 1.63 -7.66
C ALA A 78 -37.01 1.74 -8.24
N ALA A 79 -35.97 1.35 -7.49
CA ALA A 79 -34.60 1.31 -8.01
C ALA A 79 -34.40 0.26 -9.12
N MET A 80 -35.17 -0.83 -9.08
CA MET A 80 -35.10 -1.92 -10.04
C MET A 80 -35.86 -1.66 -11.35
N GLU A 81 -36.66 -0.59 -11.42
CA GLU A 81 -37.43 -0.18 -12.62
C GLU A 81 -36.55 0.06 -13.84
N THR A 82 -35.32 0.52 -13.63
CA THR A 82 -34.37 0.77 -14.73
C THR A 82 -33.75 -0.51 -15.32
N VAL A 83 -33.91 -1.65 -14.65
CA VAL A 83 -33.24 -2.91 -14.99
C VAL A 83 -34.22 -4.02 -15.37
N PHE A 84 -35.39 -4.06 -14.72
CA PHE A 84 -36.45 -5.01 -15.01
C PHE A 84 -37.65 -4.31 -15.64
N SER A 85 -37.98 -4.69 -16.87
CA SER A 85 -39.11 -4.16 -17.61
C SER A 85 -40.45 -4.73 -17.14
N ASP A 86 -40.46 -5.97 -16.64
CA ASP A 86 -41.64 -6.63 -16.11
C ASP A 86 -41.84 -6.29 -14.61
N VAL A 87 -43.05 -5.87 -14.26
CA VAL A 87 -43.45 -5.49 -12.90
C VAL A 87 -43.41 -6.68 -11.94
N ASN A 88 -43.74 -7.89 -12.42
CA ASN A 88 -43.73 -9.09 -11.58
C ASN A 88 -42.31 -9.52 -11.22
N ASP A 89 -41.41 -9.53 -12.20
CA ASP A 89 -40.00 -9.86 -11.99
C ASP A 89 -39.32 -8.83 -11.08
N ARG A 90 -39.64 -7.55 -11.26
CA ARG A 90 -39.17 -6.45 -10.41
C ARG A 90 -39.58 -6.64 -8.94
N ARG A 91 -40.84 -6.99 -8.69
CA ARG A 91 -41.36 -7.26 -7.34
C ARG A 91 -40.72 -8.48 -6.70
N LEU A 92 -40.57 -9.57 -7.45
CA LEU A 92 -39.93 -10.79 -6.98
C LEU A 92 -38.46 -10.54 -6.63
N ALA A 93 -37.72 -9.84 -7.50
CA ALA A 93 -36.34 -9.44 -7.26
C ALA A 93 -36.19 -8.55 -6.02
N ALA A 94 -37.05 -7.54 -5.86
CA ALA A 94 -37.03 -6.64 -4.71
C ALA A 94 -37.34 -7.39 -3.40
N GLN A 95 -38.31 -8.31 -3.41
CA GLN A 95 -38.64 -9.15 -2.25
C GLN A 95 -37.53 -10.13 -1.91
N GLN A 96 -36.89 -10.76 -2.91
CA GLN A 96 -35.75 -11.66 -2.70
C GLN A 96 -34.57 -10.91 -2.07
N LEU A 97 -34.25 -9.72 -2.58
CA LEU A 97 -33.22 -8.87 -1.98
C LEU A 97 -33.59 -8.48 -0.55
N PHE A 98 -34.82 -8.02 -0.31
CA PHE A 98 -35.26 -7.63 1.04
C PHE A 98 -35.17 -8.78 2.05
N ARG A 99 -35.60 -9.99 1.67
CA ARG A 99 -35.48 -11.18 2.53
C ARG A 99 -34.01 -11.49 2.88
N PHE A 100 -33.12 -11.39 1.90
CA PHE A 100 -31.68 -11.56 2.12
C PHE A 100 -31.12 -10.50 3.09
N LEU A 101 -31.51 -9.23 2.96
CA LEU A 101 -31.09 -8.16 3.88
C LEU A 101 -31.59 -8.39 5.32
N VAL A 102 -32.83 -8.88 5.47
CA VAL A 102 -33.42 -9.19 6.78
C VAL A 102 -32.69 -10.34 7.45
N ASP A 103 -32.33 -11.40 6.71
CA ASP A 103 -31.57 -12.54 7.24
C ASP A 103 -30.16 -12.13 7.72
N GLU A 104 -29.44 -11.35 6.91
CA GLU A 104 -28.13 -10.81 7.32
C GLU A 104 -28.24 -9.93 8.59
N ARG A 105 -29.29 -9.09 8.68
CA ARG A 105 -29.55 -8.26 9.87
C ARG A 105 -29.86 -9.11 11.11
N GLN A 106 -30.64 -10.18 10.96
CA GLN A 106 -30.93 -11.14 12.05
C GLN A 106 -29.65 -11.79 12.58
N GLN A 107 -28.69 -12.08 11.69
CA GLN A 107 -27.38 -12.61 12.06
C GLN A 107 -26.41 -11.55 12.64
N LYS A 108 -26.89 -10.31 12.87
CA LYS A 108 -26.09 -9.15 13.28
C LYS A 108 -24.94 -8.83 12.31
N ARG A 109 -25.08 -9.21 11.04
CA ARG A 109 -24.10 -8.91 10.00
C ARG A 109 -24.58 -7.71 9.20
N THR A 110 -23.69 -6.74 9.02
CA THR A 110 -23.92 -5.60 8.13
C THR A 110 -23.22 -5.87 6.81
N LEU A 111 -23.88 -5.54 5.70
CA LEU A 111 -23.27 -5.74 4.39
C LEU A 111 -22.03 -4.84 4.25
N PRO A 112 -20.85 -5.40 3.89
CA PRO A 112 -19.64 -4.62 3.75
C PRO A 112 -19.56 -3.89 2.39
N ASN A 113 -20.28 -4.36 1.38
CA ASN A 113 -20.27 -3.81 0.02
C ASN A 113 -21.50 -4.26 -0.78
N VAL A 114 -21.82 -3.53 -1.86
CA VAL A 114 -22.87 -3.87 -2.82
C VAL A 114 -22.52 -5.18 -3.55
N GLY A 115 -21.23 -5.51 -3.69
CA GLY A 115 -20.77 -6.78 -4.26
C GLY A 115 -21.26 -8.04 -3.53
N ALA A 116 -21.66 -7.94 -2.27
CA ALA A 116 -22.19 -9.08 -1.52
C ALA A 116 -23.52 -9.62 -2.07
N ILE A 117 -24.26 -8.81 -2.84
CA ILE A 117 -25.52 -9.24 -3.49
C ILE A 117 -25.29 -9.79 -4.90
N ALA A 118 -24.03 -9.86 -5.39
CA ALA A 118 -23.69 -10.40 -6.70
C ALA A 118 -24.20 -11.84 -6.95
N PRO A 119 -24.23 -12.75 -5.96
CA PRO A 119 -24.79 -14.09 -6.15
C PRO A 119 -26.28 -14.11 -6.48
N LEU A 120 -27.05 -13.07 -6.14
CA LEU A 120 -28.50 -13.02 -6.35
C LEU A 120 -28.89 -12.54 -7.75
N PHE A 121 -28.12 -11.61 -8.33
CA PHE A 121 -28.49 -10.93 -9.58
C PHE A 121 -27.49 -11.14 -10.73
N GLY A 122 -26.30 -11.70 -10.45
CA GLY A 122 -25.22 -11.78 -11.41
C GLY A 122 -24.54 -10.42 -11.69
N ALA A 123 -23.32 -10.45 -12.24
CA ALA A 123 -22.47 -9.26 -12.36
C ALA A 123 -23.03 -8.18 -13.30
N ALA A 124 -23.73 -8.57 -14.38
CA ALA A 124 -24.25 -7.64 -15.38
C ALA A 124 -25.44 -6.80 -14.87
N VAL A 125 -26.38 -7.45 -14.17
CA VAL A 125 -27.53 -6.78 -13.53
C VAL A 125 -27.04 -5.92 -12.37
N LEU A 126 -26.10 -6.43 -11.57
CA LEU A 126 -25.52 -5.69 -10.46
C LEU A 126 -24.82 -4.40 -10.92
N ALA A 127 -24.12 -4.42 -12.06
CA ALA A 127 -23.45 -3.23 -12.59
C ALA A 127 -24.46 -2.10 -12.90
N LYS A 128 -25.66 -2.45 -13.38
CA LYS A 128 -26.74 -1.50 -13.65
C LYS A 128 -27.45 -1.03 -12.37
N LEU A 129 -27.55 -1.89 -11.36
CA LEU A 129 -28.16 -1.56 -10.05
C LEU A 129 -27.23 -0.74 -9.14
N LYS A 130 -25.90 -0.90 -9.30
CA LYS A 130 -24.88 -0.29 -8.43
C LYS A 130 -25.11 1.22 -8.22
N PRO A 131 -25.43 2.05 -9.23
CA PRO A 131 -25.66 3.49 -9.05
C PRO A 131 -26.79 3.85 -8.08
N PHE A 132 -27.78 3.00 -7.91
CA PHE A 132 -28.98 3.28 -7.11
C PHE A 132 -28.87 2.78 -5.67
N LEU A 133 -27.86 1.96 -5.38
CA LEU A 133 -27.66 1.32 -4.09
C LEU A 133 -26.50 1.99 -3.34
N SER A 134 -26.71 2.21 -2.04
CA SER A 134 -25.70 2.62 -1.08
C SER A 134 -25.67 1.61 0.08
N VAL A 135 -24.51 1.39 0.67
CA VAL A 135 -24.37 0.53 1.86
C VAL A 135 -23.93 1.35 3.07
N ARG A 136 -23.37 2.54 2.84
CA ARG A 136 -22.78 3.39 3.87
C ARG A 136 -23.25 4.82 3.73
N THR A 137 -23.34 5.53 4.86
CA THR A 137 -23.66 6.97 4.85
C THR A 137 -22.38 7.81 4.73
N ARG A 138 -22.51 9.04 4.22
CA ARG A 138 -21.39 9.99 4.11
C ARG A 138 -20.74 10.30 5.45
N GLY A 139 -21.55 10.42 6.50
CA GLY A 139 -21.07 10.69 7.85
C GLY A 139 -20.18 9.57 8.37
N GLU A 140 -20.55 8.32 8.09
CA GLU A 140 -19.77 7.16 8.46
C GLU A 140 -18.46 7.04 7.68
N PHE A 141 -18.50 7.30 6.37
CA PHE A 141 -17.29 7.35 5.55
C PHE A 141 -16.31 8.43 6.05
N ARG A 142 -16.80 9.66 6.32
CA ARG A 142 -15.97 10.74 6.87
C ARG A 142 -15.33 10.34 8.19
N ARG A 143 -16.10 9.72 9.10
CA ARG A 143 -15.59 9.24 10.40
C ARG A 143 -14.50 8.19 10.20
N GLN A 144 -14.67 7.25 9.28
CA GLN A 144 -13.67 6.22 8.99
C GLN A 144 -12.39 6.82 8.40
N VAL A 145 -12.49 7.74 7.44
CA VAL A 145 -11.31 8.42 6.87
C VAL A 145 -10.55 9.17 7.96
N LEU A 146 -11.26 9.92 8.81
CA LEU A 146 -10.64 10.63 9.94
C LEU A 146 -9.96 9.66 10.90
N LEU A 147 -10.66 8.62 11.35
CA LEU A 147 -10.14 7.65 12.31
C LEU A 147 -8.88 6.95 11.78
N PHE A 148 -8.93 6.43 10.56
CA PHE A 148 -7.77 5.71 10.00
C PHE A 148 -6.61 6.62 9.62
N THR A 149 -6.89 7.88 9.24
CA THR A 149 -5.83 8.89 9.06
C THR A 149 -5.16 9.21 10.39
N CYS A 150 -5.93 9.43 11.46
CA CYS A 150 -5.39 9.68 12.80
C CYS A 150 -4.56 8.49 13.30
N ILE A 151 -5.08 7.25 13.18
CA ILE A 151 -4.35 6.04 13.58
C ILE A 151 -3.04 5.90 12.79
N TYR A 152 -3.09 6.11 11.47
CA TYR A 152 -1.92 6.05 10.60
C TYR A 152 -0.84 7.06 11.02
N ILE A 153 -1.20 8.35 11.15
CA ILE A 153 -0.26 9.40 11.55
C ILE A 153 0.30 9.12 12.95
N LEU A 154 -0.59 8.73 13.88
CA LEU A 154 -0.20 8.43 15.26
C LEU A 154 0.81 7.27 15.31
N ALA A 155 0.64 6.23 14.50
CA ALA A 155 1.56 5.10 14.48
C ALA A 155 3.00 5.54 14.13
N PHE A 156 3.18 6.42 13.14
CA PHE A 156 4.50 6.98 12.81
C PHE A 156 5.10 7.81 13.94
N HIS A 157 4.28 8.62 14.62
CA HIS A 157 4.73 9.40 15.76
C HIS A 157 5.11 8.52 16.95
N VAL A 158 4.32 7.47 17.23
CA VAL A 158 4.60 6.51 18.31
C VAL A 158 5.89 5.75 18.02
N ALA A 159 6.10 5.26 16.80
CA ALA A 159 7.34 4.58 16.42
C ALA A 159 8.57 5.48 16.64
N MET A 160 8.50 6.74 16.20
CA MET A 160 9.60 7.70 16.38
C MET A 160 9.81 8.06 17.86
N LEU A 161 8.73 8.22 18.63
CA LEU A 161 8.80 8.44 20.07
C LEU A 161 9.49 7.26 20.77
N VAL A 162 9.13 6.02 20.42
CA VAL A 162 9.77 4.81 20.98
C VAL A 162 11.26 4.80 20.67
N TRP A 163 11.67 5.05 19.43
CA TRP A 163 13.09 5.11 19.07
C TRP A 163 13.83 6.25 19.78
N ARG A 164 13.16 7.40 19.97
CA ARG A 164 13.69 8.54 20.73
C ARG A 164 13.90 8.21 22.20
N LEU A 165 12.91 7.62 22.86
CA LEU A 165 12.99 7.22 24.27
C LEU A 165 14.04 6.13 24.51
N ARG A 166 14.27 5.27 23.52
CA ARG A 166 15.27 4.20 23.56
C ARG A 166 16.66 4.63 23.09
N GLY A 167 16.84 5.87 22.63
CA GLY A 167 18.12 6.38 22.12
C GLY A 167 18.63 5.64 20.87
N ILE A 168 17.74 5.00 20.11
CA ILE A 168 18.09 4.26 18.89
C ILE A 168 18.39 5.25 17.78
N ARG A 169 19.54 5.09 17.11
CA ARG A 169 19.95 5.95 16.00
C ARG A 169 19.19 5.55 14.74
N THR A 170 18.15 6.30 14.41
CA THR A 170 17.41 6.17 13.14
C THR A 170 17.77 7.31 12.19
N ASP A 171 17.88 7.01 10.90
CA ASP A 171 17.96 8.06 9.87
C ASP A 171 16.57 8.68 9.65
N PRO A 172 16.37 9.96 10.01
CA PRO A 172 15.05 10.59 9.91
C PRO A 172 14.56 10.72 8.46
N LEU A 173 15.47 10.78 7.49
CA LEU A 173 15.09 10.90 6.08
C LEU A 173 14.43 9.62 5.57
N LEU A 174 14.93 8.44 5.96
CA LEU A 174 14.35 7.16 5.53
C LEU A 174 12.93 6.99 6.06
N VAL A 175 12.71 7.36 7.33
CA VAL A 175 11.39 7.30 7.96
C VAL A 175 10.44 8.31 7.31
N ALA A 176 10.92 9.52 7.03
CA ALA A 176 10.17 10.56 6.34
C ALA A 176 9.75 10.13 4.91
N VAL A 177 10.67 9.54 4.14
CA VAL A 177 10.40 9.02 2.80
C VAL A 177 9.40 7.86 2.86
N ALA A 178 9.55 6.93 3.81
CA ALA A 178 8.59 5.84 4.01
C ALA A 178 7.20 6.36 4.38
N HIS A 179 7.12 7.37 5.25
CA HIS A 179 5.87 8.05 5.61
C HIS A 179 5.22 8.68 4.38
N LEU A 180 5.98 9.44 3.57
CA LEU A 180 5.43 10.07 2.37
C LEU A 180 4.93 9.04 1.34
N LEU A 181 5.72 7.99 1.09
CA LEU A 181 5.35 6.97 0.11
C LEU A 181 4.09 6.21 0.53
N THR A 182 3.98 5.87 1.82
CA THR A 182 2.78 5.20 2.36
C THR A 182 1.57 6.12 2.41
N ALA A 183 1.75 7.42 2.68
CA ALA A 183 0.69 8.42 2.59
C ALA A 183 0.17 8.61 1.16
N ILE A 184 1.07 8.61 0.16
CA ILE A 184 0.68 8.62 -1.26
C ILE A 184 -0.13 7.37 -1.60
N GLY A 185 0.33 6.19 -1.17
CA GLY A 185 -0.42 4.93 -1.36
C GLY A 185 -1.82 4.99 -0.75
N PHE A 186 -1.93 5.52 0.47
CA PHE A 186 -3.22 5.74 1.14
C PHE A 186 -4.12 6.69 0.32
N ALA A 187 -3.60 7.84 -0.10
CA ALA A 187 -4.34 8.85 -0.85
C ALA A 187 -4.83 8.31 -2.23
N VAL A 188 -4.00 7.51 -2.90
CA VAL A 188 -4.37 6.85 -4.17
C VAL A 188 -5.50 5.84 -3.96
N LEU A 189 -5.40 4.99 -2.94
CA LEU A 189 -6.45 4.01 -2.63
C LEU A 189 -7.76 4.68 -2.20
N LEU A 190 -7.67 5.78 -1.45
CA LEU A 190 -8.82 6.60 -1.07
C LEU A 190 -9.50 7.22 -2.29
N SER A 191 -8.73 7.65 -3.29
CA SER A 191 -9.25 8.28 -4.51
C SER A 191 -9.94 7.29 -5.46
N ARG A 192 -9.54 6.00 -5.43
CA ARG A 192 -10.01 4.98 -6.38
C ARG A 192 -11.31 4.29 -5.96
N ALA A 193 -11.53 4.08 -4.66
CA ALA A 193 -12.67 3.30 -4.18
C ALA A 193 -14.00 4.08 -4.27
N ASP A 194 -15.11 3.40 -4.56
CA ASP A 194 -16.45 3.95 -4.35
C ASP A 194 -16.82 3.76 -2.86
N PRO A 195 -16.71 4.80 -2.00
CA PRO A 195 -16.84 4.68 -0.55
C PRO A 195 -18.21 4.21 -0.06
N LEU A 196 -19.25 4.43 -0.87
CA LEU A 196 -20.63 4.09 -0.54
C LEU A 196 -20.97 2.64 -0.92
N ARG A 197 -20.22 2.05 -1.85
CA ARG A 197 -20.62 0.80 -2.52
C ARG A 197 -19.58 -0.31 -2.44
N ASP A 198 -18.31 0.03 -2.34
CA ASP A 198 -17.20 -0.93 -2.35
C ASP A 198 -16.58 -1.13 -0.97
N SER A 199 -15.78 -2.20 -0.85
CA SER A 199 -14.98 -2.47 0.34
C SER A 199 -13.94 -1.38 0.53
N LEU A 200 -13.72 -0.97 1.78
CA LEU A 200 -12.75 0.09 2.12
C LEU A 200 -11.33 -0.47 2.05
N THR A 201 -10.79 -0.59 0.83
CA THR A 201 -9.43 -1.13 0.63
C THR A 201 -8.36 -0.29 1.31
N PHE A 202 -8.57 1.03 1.44
CA PHE A 202 -7.65 1.91 2.17
C PHE A 202 -7.59 1.56 3.67
N VAL A 203 -8.66 1.03 4.27
CA VAL A 203 -8.66 0.61 5.68
C VAL A 203 -7.69 -0.56 5.87
N ARG A 204 -7.78 -1.58 5.01
CA ARG A 204 -6.87 -2.74 5.04
C ARG A 204 -5.42 -2.34 4.76
N PHE A 205 -5.22 -1.38 3.86
CA PHE A 205 -3.90 -0.79 3.62
C PHE A 205 -3.35 -0.08 4.87
N ALA A 206 -4.17 0.74 5.54
CA ALA A 206 -3.78 1.45 6.76
C ALA A 206 -3.45 0.48 7.90
N GLU A 207 -4.29 -0.55 8.10
CA GLU A 207 -4.02 -1.63 9.05
C GLU A 207 -2.69 -2.32 8.74
N GLY A 208 -2.44 -2.66 7.48
CA GLY A 208 -1.19 -3.27 7.05
C GLY A 208 0.02 -2.38 7.30
N ALA A 209 -0.08 -1.07 7.00
CA ALA A 209 0.98 -0.10 7.26
C ALA A 209 1.27 0.04 8.76
N VAL A 210 0.24 0.11 9.60
CA VAL A 210 0.38 0.20 11.06
C VAL A 210 0.98 -1.08 11.63
N ILE A 211 0.51 -2.26 11.21
CA ILE A 211 1.07 -3.55 11.64
C ILE A 211 2.54 -3.66 11.21
N GLY A 212 2.86 -3.31 9.96
CA GLY A 212 4.23 -3.31 9.46
C GLY A 212 5.15 -2.38 10.25
N LEU A 213 4.68 -1.18 10.60
CA LEU A 213 5.41 -0.22 11.42
C LEU A 213 5.59 -0.72 12.86
N MET A 214 4.57 -1.35 13.44
CA MET A 214 4.65 -1.97 14.77
C MET A 214 5.67 -3.10 14.80
N VAL A 215 5.68 -3.98 13.78
CA VAL A 215 6.67 -5.05 13.64
C VAL A 215 8.06 -4.47 13.47
N MET A 216 8.24 -3.48 12.60
CA MET A 216 9.53 -2.80 12.40
C MET A 216 10.04 -2.18 13.71
N THR A 217 9.16 -1.52 14.45
CA THR A 217 9.49 -0.92 15.74
C THR A 217 9.87 -2.01 16.76
N ALA A 218 9.10 -3.08 16.86
CA ALA A 218 9.38 -4.20 17.76
C ALA A 218 10.72 -4.88 17.46
N VAL A 219 11.00 -5.15 16.17
CA VAL A 219 12.29 -5.73 15.73
C VAL A 219 13.44 -4.77 16.04
N SER A 220 13.24 -3.47 15.90
CA SER A 220 14.25 -2.46 16.25
C SER A 220 14.58 -2.40 17.75
N LEU A 221 13.72 -2.92 18.62
CA LEU A 221 13.99 -3.00 20.06
C LEU A 221 14.84 -4.23 20.44
N VAL A 222 15.01 -5.18 19.52
CA VAL A 222 15.83 -6.37 19.76
C VAL A 222 17.30 -6.00 19.59
N ASP A 223 18.06 -6.11 20.68
CA ASP A 223 19.49 -5.83 20.67
C ASP A 223 20.27 -7.03 20.12
N PHE A 224 20.52 -7.02 18.81
CA PHE A 224 21.20 -8.11 18.11
C PHE A 224 22.64 -8.35 18.59
N GLY A 225 23.27 -7.35 19.22
CA GLY A 225 24.60 -7.45 19.81
C GLY A 225 24.60 -8.26 21.11
N ALA A 226 23.63 -8.01 21.99
CA ALA A 226 23.45 -8.75 23.24
C ALA A 226 22.82 -10.14 23.02
N ALA A 227 21.97 -10.29 22.01
CA ALA A 227 21.24 -11.52 21.71
C ALA A 227 22.09 -12.63 21.05
N GLY A 228 23.42 -12.44 20.88
CA GLY A 228 24.31 -13.47 20.34
C GLY A 228 24.04 -13.86 18.87
N PHE A 229 23.23 -13.08 18.14
CA PHE A 229 22.79 -13.38 16.76
C PHE A 229 23.96 -13.56 15.78
N VAL A 230 25.12 -12.93 16.06
CA VAL A 230 26.34 -13.08 15.26
C VAL A 230 26.87 -14.52 15.28
N LYS A 231 26.71 -15.26 16.39
CA LYS A 231 27.09 -16.69 16.48
C LYS A 231 26.06 -17.64 15.82
N LEU A 232 24.82 -17.19 15.64
CA LEU A 232 23.70 -17.97 15.08
C LEU A 232 23.42 -17.64 13.61
N SER A 233 24.45 -17.26 12.85
CA SER A 233 24.37 -16.90 11.42
C SER A 233 23.73 -17.98 10.52
N TYR A 234 23.69 -19.24 10.97
CA TYR A 234 23.03 -20.35 10.28
C TYR A 234 21.53 -20.49 10.59
N LEU A 235 21.04 -19.87 11.67
CA LEU A 235 19.65 -19.98 12.09
C LEU A 235 18.69 -19.35 11.07
N PRO A 236 18.93 -18.15 10.50
CA PRO A 236 18.10 -17.61 9.43
C PRO A 236 18.03 -18.53 8.21
N LEU A 237 19.14 -19.21 7.88
CA LEU A 237 19.20 -20.15 6.76
C LEU A 237 18.33 -21.38 7.00
N ILE A 238 18.44 -21.99 8.19
CA ILE A 238 17.62 -23.15 8.57
C ILE A 238 16.13 -22.76 8.56
N VAL A 239 15.78 -21.59 9.07
CA VAL A 239 14.40 -21.09 9.05
C VAL A 239 13.92 -20.86 7.62
N ALA A 240 14.75 -20.27 6.74
CA ALA A 240 14.40 -20.06 5.34
C ALA A 240 14.17 -21.37 4.59
N LEU A 241 15.04 -22.37 4.80
CA LEU A 241 14.91 -23.70 4.22
C LEU A 241 13.67 -24.43 4.75
N SER A 242 13.39 -24.30 6.05
CA SER A 242 12.19 -24.87 6.67
C SER A 242 10.92 -24.23 6.13
N LEU A 243 10.88 -22.90 5.99
CA LEU A 243 9.76 -22.19 5.36
C LEU A 243 9.56 -22.62 3.90
N SER A 244 10.66 -22.80 3.16
CA SER A 244 10.60 -23.27 1.77
C SER A 244 10.09 -24.70 1.68
N ALA A 245 10.51 -25.59 2.59
CA ALA A 245 9.98 -26.95 2.65
C ALA A 245 8.49 -26.94 3.01
N LEU A 246 8.08 -26.12 3.96
CA LEU A 246 6.68 -25.97 4.35
C LEU A 246 5.80 -25.49 3.17
N LEU A 247 6.33 -24.59 2.32
CA LEU A 247 5.69 -24.18 1.07
C LEU A 247 5.52 -25.33 0.08
N ILE A 248 6.50 -26.23 -0.02
CA ILE A 248 6.41 -27.40 -0.91
C ILE A 248 5.35 -28.38 -0.41
N LEU A 249 5.31 -28.63 0.91
CA LEU A 249 4.39 -29.60 1.51
C LEU A 249 2.95 -29.07 1.60
N PHE A 250 2.76 -27.84 2.07
CA PHE A 250 1.43 -27.29 2.41
C PHE A 250 1.02 -26.06 1.60
N GLY A 251 1.88 -25.59 0.70
CA GLY A 251 1.61 -24.38 -0.08
C GLY A 251 0.48 -24.59 -1.08
N SER A 252 -0.39 -23.59 -1.19
CA SER A 252 -1.40 -23.48 -2.24
C SER A 252 -0.96 -22.49 -3.32
N GLY A 253 -1.35 -22.76 -4.56
CA GLY A 253 -1.14 -21.85 -5.67
C GLY A 253 -2.31 -20.88 -5.85
N PRO A 254 -2.07 -19.64 -6.32
CA PRO A 254 -3.14 -18.74 -6.70
C PRO A 254 -3.84 -19.26 -7.97
N GLY A 255 -5.13 -19.52 -7.88
CA GLY A 255 -5.96 -19.97 -9.01
C GLY A 255 -5.64 -21.40 -9.47
N THR A 256 -5.60 -21.63 -10.78
CA THR A 256 -5.33 -22.94 -11.40
C THR A 256 -3.83 -23.23 -11.61
N SER A 257 -2.94 -22.39 -11.06
CA SER A 257 -1.49 -22.56 -11.23
C SER A 257 -0.91 -23.56 -10.23
N SER A 258 -0.11 -24.53 -10.72
CA SER A 258 0.62 -25.50 -9.90
C SER A 258 1.77 -24.90 -9.06
N ALA A 259 2.01 -23.59 -9.15
CA ALA A 259 3.04 -22.90 -8.37
C ALA A 259 2.55 -22.68 -6.94
N LYS A 260 3.17 -23.32 -5.95
CA LYS A 260 2.82 -23.22 -4.53
C LYS A 260 3.47 -21.99 -3.90
N VAL A 261 2.67 -20.94 -3.66
CA VAL A 261 3.19 -19.62 -3.25
C VAL A 261 2.62 -19.14 -1.92
N ASN A 262 1.45 -19.65 -1.52
CA ASN A 262 0.73 -19.18 -0.34
C ASN A 262 0.70 -20.25 0.75
N LEU A 263 0.90 -19.85 2.00
CA LEU A 263 0.58 -20.65 3.18
C LEU A 263 -0.60 -19.99 3.88
N GLY A 264 -1.81 -20.37 3.48
CA GLY A 264 -3.03 -19.71 3.94
C GLY A 264 -3.05 -18.22 3.57
N PRO A 265 -3.20 -17.29 4.52
CA PRO A 265 -3.30 -15.85 4.25
C PRO A 265 -1.95 -15.14 4.06
N VAL A 266 -0.82 -15.81 4.35
CA VAL A 266 0.52 -15.19 4.33
C VAL A 266 1.34 -15.72 3.17
N GLN A 267 2.14 -14.84 2.55
CA GLN A 267 3.12 -15.19 1.53
C GLN A 267 4.53 -15.29 2.15
N PRO A 268 5.02 -16.52 2.42
CA PRO A 268 6.29 -16.70 3.15
C PRO A 268 7.52 -16.30 2.33
N ILE A 269 7.36 -16.04 1.02
CA ILE A 269 8.44 -15.70 0.10
C ILE A 269 9.17 -14.40 0.48
N GLU A 270 8.50 -13.45 1.13
CA GLU A 270 9.15 -12.22 1.61
C GLU A 270 10.06 -12.52 2.81
N ALA A 271 9.61 -13.35 3.75
CA ALA A 271 10.41 -13.79 4.88
C ALA A 271 11.62 -14.60 4.41
N ILE A 272 11.45 -15.53 3.46
CA ILE A 272 12.56 -16.31 2.87
C ILE A 272 13.61 -15.37 2.28
N ARG A 273 13.18 -14.35 1.49
CA ARG A 273 14.11 -13.37 0.89
C ARG A 273 14.92 -12.61 1.95
N LEU A 274 14.28 -12.15 3.03
CA LEU A 274 14.95 -11.44 4.12
C LEU A 274 15.93 -12.37 4.88
N LEU A 275 15.51 -13.59 5.20
CA LEU A 275 16.34 -14.57 5.91
C LEU A 275 17.58 -14.97 5.10
N LEU A 276 17.43 -15.19 3.79
CA LEU A 276 18.57 -15.47 2.91
C LEU A 276 19.51 -14.27 2.80
N ALA A 277 18.99 -13.05 2.68
CA ALA A 277 19.81 -11.83 2.63
C ALA A 277 20.64 -11.65 3.91
N THR A 278 20.02 -11.88 5.08
CA THR A 278 20.73 -11.80 6.37
C THR A 278 21.81 -12.88 6.51
N SER A 279 21.53 -14.13 6.16
CA SER A 279 22.51 -15.22 6.22
C SER A 279 23.69 -15.01 5.25
N CYS A 280 23.43 -14.50 4.05
CA CYS A 280 24.48 -14.18 3.07
C CYS A 280 25.42 -13.09 3.62
N ARG A 281 24.86 -12.08 4.30
CA ARG A 281 25.64 -10.99 4.93
C ARG A 281 26.41 -11.43 6.18
N SER A 282 26.14 -12.58 6.75
CA SER A 282 26.97 -13.13 7.83
C SER A 282 28.07 -14.09 7.35
N SER A 283 27.96 -14.60 6.13
CA SER A 283 28.84 -15.66 5.63
C SER A 283 30.23 -15.12 5.23
N PRO A 284 31.36 -15.72 5.64
CA PRO A 284 32.71 -15.19 5.37
C PRO A 284 33.03 -14.98 3.87
N ALA A 285 32.24 -15.54 2.95
CA ALA A 285 32.30 -15.27 1.52
C ALA A 285 32.01 -13.81 1.12
N TRP A 286 31.21 -13.05 1.88
CA TRP A 286 30.98 -11.62 1.59
C TRP A 286 32.19 -10.75 1.98
N ALA A 287 32.99 -11.18 2.97
CA ALA A 287 34.18 -10.47 3.44
C ALA A 287 35.26 -10.40 2.34
N TRP A 288 35.36 -11.42 1.48
CA TRP A 288 36.24 -11.43 0.31
C TRP A 288 35.80 -10.49 -0.82
N ARG A 289 34.51 -10.15 -0.89
CA ARG A 289 33.93 -9.36 -1.98
C ARG A 289 33.84 -7.86 -1.68
N SER A 290 34.04 -7.45 -0.42
CA SER A 290 34.20 -6.03 -0.06
C SER A 290 35.60 -5.48 -0.34
N SER A 291 36.60 -6.36 -0.55
CA SER A 291 38.01 -5.95 -0.80
C SER A 291 38.41 -5.98 -2.27
N SER A 292 37.56 -6.43 -3.18
CA SER A 292 37.86 -6.44 -4.62
C SER A 292 36.91 -5.52 -5.38
N SER A 293 37.52 -4.63 -6.14
CA SER A 293 37.00 -3.63 -7.08
C SER A 293 36.17 -4.21 -8.24
N PHE A 294 35.32 -5.20 -7.97
CA PHE A 294 34.54 -5.93 -8.97
C PHE A 294 33.17 -5.28 -9.25
N PHE A 295 32.60 -4.54 -8.30
CA PHE A 295 31.31 -3.86 -8.51
C PHE A 295 31.39 -2.61 -9.40
N ARG A 296 32.59 -2.05 -9.63
CA ARG A 296 32.78 -0.91 -10.54
C ARG A 296 32.64 -1.28 -12.02
N LYS A 297 32.71 -2.57 -12.38
CA LYS A 297 32.62 -3.04 -13.78
C LYS A 297 31.20 -3.38 -14.26
N ILE A 298 30.22 -3.53 -13.36
CA ILE A 298 28.85 -3.91 -13.75
C ILE A 298 27.92 -2.68 -13.90
N TRP A 299 28.30 -1.51 -13.37
CA TRP A 299 27.46 -0.29 -13.40
C TRP A 299 28.12 0.98 -13.94
N VAL A 300 29.35 0.92 -14.48
CA VAL A 300 30.01 2.08 -15.11
C VAL A 300 30.17 1.85 -16.61
N ARG A 301 29.23 2.43 -17.35
CA ARG A 301 29.20 2.75 -18.80
C ARG A 301 28.93 1.63 -19.82
N PRO A 302 27.91 1.79 -20.70
CA PRO A 302 28.12 1.52 -22.11
C PRO A 302 28.97 2.67 -22.67
N CYS A 303 30.27 2.43 -22.88
CA CYS A 303 31.03 3.25 -23.82
C CYS A 303 30.51 2.92 -25.22
N PHE A 304 29.54 3.69 -25.70
CA PHE A 304 29.34 3.87 -27.13
C PHE A 304 30.64 4.53 -27.63
N SER A 305 31.45 3.76 -28.36
CA SER A 305 32.64 4.26 -29.02
C SER A 305 32.19 5.19 -30.15
N ALA A 306 32.13 6.49 -29.86
CA ALA A 306 32.15 7.52 -30.87
C ALA A 306 33.56 7.59 -31.48
N ALA A 307 33.81 6.73 -32.46
CA ALA A 307 34.97 6.89 -33.36
C ALA A 307 34.60 7.93 -34.42
N SER A 308 35.03 9.17 -34.16
CA SER A 308 35.58 10.12 -35.13
C SER A 308 35.17 9.97 -36.61
N PHE A 309 34.30 10.84 -37.10
CA PHE A 309 34.39 11.30 -38.49
C PHE A 309 34.01 12.77 -38.60
N SER A 310 35.00 13.58 -38.99
CA SER A 310 34.92 15.03 -39.18
C SER A 310 34.08 15.37 -40.43
N PRO A 311 33.44 16.54 -40.51
CA PRO A 311 32.51 16.87 -41.58
C PRO A 311 33.25 17.44 -42.79
N HIS A 312 33.09 16.81 -43.95
CA HIS A 312 33.28 17.48 -45.24
C HIS A 312 32.13 17.11 -46.19
N THR A 313 31.16 18.03 -46.23
CA THR A 313 30.43 18.56 -47.39
C THR A 313 30.12 17.68 -48.62
N SER A 314 28.86 17.82 -49.04
CA SER A 314 28.26 17.47 -50.35
C SER A 314 27.93 15.99 -50.55
N SER A 315 26.86 15.53 -51.20
CA SER A 315 25.64 16.12 -51.78
C SER A 315 24.76 14.94 -52.27
N ARG A 316 23.46 15.20 -52.47
CA ARG A 316 22.44 14.39 -53.23
C ARG A 316 21.94 13.11 -52.52
N ALA A 317 20.68 13.03 -52.09
CA ALA A 317 19.39 13.00 -52.81
C ALA A 317 18.97 11.59 -53.29
N ALA A 318 17.67 11.32 -53.12
CA ALA A 318 16.86 10.18 -53.58
C ALA A 318 16.98 8.89 -52.75
N ALA A 319 15.94 8.09 -52.47
CA ALA A 319 14.48 8.16 -52.60
C ALA A 319 13.95 6.82 -52.01
N TRP A 320 12.62 6.64 -51.98
CA TRP A 320 11.87 5.39 -51.75
C TRP A 320 11.66 5.01 -50.27
N GLY A 321 10.44 4.78 -49.77
CA GLY A 321 9.18 4.45 -50.44
C GLY A 321 8.58 3.22 -49.75
N TRP A 322 7.43 3.40 -49.11
CA TRP A 322 6.66 2.47 -48.28
C TRP A 322 6.52 1.02 -48.79
N ARG A 323 6.41 0.06 -47.86
CA ARG A 323 5.48 -1.10 -47.94
C ARG A 323 5.28 -1.78 -46.59
N SER A 324 4.02 -1.89 -46.17
CA SER A 324 3.52 -2.82 -45.14
C SER A 324 3.08 -4.14 -45.80
N PRO A 325 3.17 -5.31 -45.14
CA PRO A 325 2.64 -6.56 -45.67
C PRO A 325 1.22 -6.83 -45.15
N ALA A 326 0.30 -7.15 -46.06
CA ALA A 326 -0.98 -7.77 -45.78
C ALA A 326 -0.87 -9.29 -45.93
N TRP A 327 -1.43 -10.03 -44.96
CA TRP A 327 -1.71 -11.46 -45.08
C TRP A 327 -3.00 -11.66 -45.88
N ARG A 328 -3.01 -12.63 -46.82
CA ARG A 328 -4.20 -13.16 -47.48
C ARG A 328 -4.57 -14.51 -46.88
N CYS A 329 -5.87 -14.75 -46.87
CA CYS A 329 -6.68 -15.97 -46.69
C CYS A 329 -5.98 -17.25 -46.24
#